data_AF-A0A3B8V792-F1
#
_entry.id   AF-A0A3B8V792-F1
#
_cell.length_a   1.000
_cell.length_b   1.000
_cell.length_c   1.000
_cell.angle_alpha   90.00
_cell.angle_beta   90.00
_cell.angle_gamma   90.00
#
_symmetry.space_group_name_H-M   'P 1'
#
loop_
_entity.id
_entity.type
_entity.pdbx_description
1 polymer ?
#
loop_
_entity_poly.entity_id
_entity_poly.type
_entity_poly.pdbx_seq_one_letter_code
_entity_poly.pdbx_strand_id
1 'polypeptide(L)'
;MTKKEMQKSGFTEKLKKKFSLGGVTLWGGILFAFLIFFDQITKILAEKFLSDGKSVKIFGKFVQLRLVYNRGISFGMFSDGSVASKVAIIVLTSLMMLALAAAYLLIDKRRKTLRLSFIFVV
;
A
#
# COMPACT_ATOMS: atom_id res chain seq x y z
N MET A 1 -10.41 42.60 22.14
CA MET A 1 -10.22 41.49 21.17
C MET A 1 -11.30 41.61 20.11
N THR A 2 -10.93 41.80 18.84
CA THR A 2 -11.88 42.09 17.74
C THR A 2 -12.44 40.80 17.12
N LYS A 3 -13.66 40.87 16.56
CA LYS A 3 -14.38 39.71 15.94
C LYS A 3 -13.53 38.94 14.91
N LYS A 4 -12.64 39.65 14.21
CA LYS A 4 -11.67 39.11 13.23
C LYS A 4 -10.61 38.22 13.89
N GLU A 5 -10.14 38.55 15.10
CA GLU A 5 -9.15 37.76 15.84
C GLU A 5 -9.75 36.47 16.39
N MET A 6 -10.99 36.52 16.89
CA MET A 6 -11.74 35.33 17.32
C MET A 6 -11.98 34.34 16.16
N GLN A 7 -12.31 34.84 14.97
CA GLN A 7 -12.53 34.00 13.80
C GLN A 7 -11.22 33.35 13.29
N LYS A 8 -10.10 34.10 13.33
CA LYS A 8 -8.77 33.59 12.97
C LYS A 8 -8.31 32.51 13.94
N SER A 9 -8.49 32.74 15.25
CA SER A 9 -8.19 31.80 16.33
C SER A 9 -9.00 30.49 16.19
N GLY A 10 -10.31 30.59 15.94
CA GLY A 10 -11.17 29.42 15.74
C GLY A 10 -10.83 28.61 14.48
N PHE A 11 -10.34 29.25 13.42
CA PHE A 11 -9.86 28.57 12.21
C PHE A 11 -8.53 27.85 12.43
N THR A 12 -7.57 28.49 13.13
CA THR A 12 -6.29 27.88 13.48
C THR A 12 -6.46 26.69 14.42
N GLU A 13 -7.36 26.78 15.40
CA GLU A 13 -7.67 25.66 16.31
C GLU A 13 -8.34 24.49 15.59
N LYS A 14 -9.26 24.76 14.64
CA LYS A 14 -9.83 23.72 13.77
C LYS A 14 -8.78 23.05 12.90
N LEU A 15 -7.85 23.81 12.33
CA LEU A 15 -6.71 23.28 11.57
C LEU A 15 -5.81 22.41 12.44
N LYS A 16 -5.45 22.90 13.62
CA LYS A 16 -4.61 22.17 14.59
C LYS A 16 -5.26 20.86 15.03
N LYS A 17 -6.58 20.85 15.25
CA LYS A 17 -7.36 19.64 15.55
C LYS A 17 -7.49 18.68 14.36
N LYS A 18 -7.59 19.21 13.12
CA LYS A 18 -7.64 18.39 11.90
C LYS A 18 -6.27 17.77 11.57
N PHE A 19 -5.18 18.46 11.92
CA PHE A 19 -3.79 17.97 11.82
C PHE A 19 -3.31 17.21 13.08
N SER A 20 -4.08 17.23 14.17
CA SER A 20 -3.88 16.43 15.40
C SER A 20 -4.05 14.91 15.18
N LEU A 21 -4.18 14.48 13.93
CA LEU A 21 -3.99 13.09 13.46
C LEU A 21 -2.56 12.54 13.70
N GLY A 22 -1.68 13.33 14.33
CA GLY A 22 -0.25 13.06 14.51
C GLY A 22 0.11 11.67 15.04
N GLY A 23 -0.73 11.06 15.89
CA GLY A 23 -0.51 9.68 16.35
C GLY A 23 -0.72 8.65 15.25
N VAL A 24 -1.86 8.70 14.54
CA VAL A 24 -2.20 7.74 13.48
C VAL A 24 -1.28 7.89 12.27
N THR A 25 -0.89 9.12 11.93
CA THR A 25 0.05 9.37 10.83
C THR A 25 1.49 8.97 11.17
N LEU A 26 1.92 9.13 12.43
CA LEU A 26 3.24 8.68 12.88
C LEU A 26 3.33 7.15 12.91
N TRP A 27 2.36 6.47 13.53
CA TRP A 27 2.32 5.01 13.55
C TRP A 27 2.22 4.42 12.14
N GLY A 28 1.42 5.03 11.26
CA GLY A 28 1.34 4.65 9.85
C GLY A 28 2.69 4.83 9.13
N GLY A 29 3.39 5.94 9.38
CA GLY A 29 4.73 6.18 8.83
C GLY A 29 5.78 5.18 9.32
N ILE A 30 5.78 4.87 10.62
CA ILE A 30 6.66 3.85 11.22
C ILE A 30 6.38 2.48 10.61
N LEU A 31 5.11 2.08 10.50
CA LEU A 31 4.73 0.82 9.89
C LEU A 31 5.17 0.76 8.43
N PHE A 32 4.96 1.83 7.66
CA PHE A 32 5.40 1.90 6.26
C PHE A 32 6.92 1.74 6.13
N ALA A 33 7.70 2.45 6.95
CA ALA A 33 9.15 2.34 6.96
C ALA A 33 9.61 0.92 7.34
N PHE A 34 8.98 0.33 8.37
CA PHE A 34 9.23 -1.05 8.77
C PHE A 34 8.93 -2.05 7.64
N LEU A 35 7.80 -1.90 6.93
CA LEU A 35 7.42 -2.78 5.82
C LEU A 35 8.43 -2.72 4.66
N ILE A 36 8.85 -1.51 4.26
CA ILE A 36 9.87 -1.35 3.21
C ILE A 36 11.21 -1.95 3.65
N PHE A 37 11.62 -1.69 4.88
CA PHE A 37 12.86 -2.25 5.42
C PHE A 37 12.80 -3.79 5.45
N PHE A 38 11.72 -4.35 5.98
CA PHE A 38 11.52 -5.80 6.07
C PHE A 38 11.45 -6.47 4.69
N ASP A 39 10.76 -5.86 3.72
CA ASP A 39 10.70 -6.33 2.33
C ASP A 39 12.10 -6.40 1.69
N GLN A 40 12.92 -5.36 1.83
CA GLN A 40 14.25 -5.35 1.23
C GLN A 40 15.21 -6.34 1.93
N ILE A 41 15.16 -6.43 3.26
CA ILE A 41 15.97 -7.40 4.01
C ILE A 41 15.62 -8.84 3.63
N THR A 42 14.33 -9.17 3.53
CA THR A 42 13.90 -10.52 3.15
C THR A 42 14.33 -10.88 1.73
N LYS A 43 14.32 -9.94 0.79
CA LYS A 43 14.87 -10.14 -0.57
C LYS A 43 16.37 -10.39 -0.57
N ILE A 44 17.15 -9.61 0.18
CA ILE A 44 18.61 -9.80 0.31
C ILE A 44 18.92 -11.17 0.92
N LEU A 45 18.19 -11.58 1.95
CA LEU A 45 18.33 -12.91 2.55
C LEU A 45 17.98 -14.02 1.55
N ALA A 46 16.91 -13.85 0.77
CA ALA A 46 16.53 -14.81 -0.25
C ALA A 46 17.62 -14.95 -1.33
N GLU A 47 18.21 -13.85 -1.83
CA GLU A 47 19.33 -13.91 -2.77
C GLU A 47 20.56 -14.59 -2.18
N LYS A 48 20.88 -14.30 -0.91
CA LYS A 48 22.05 -14.88 -0.24
C LYS A 48 21.91 -16.39 0.00
N PHE A 49 20.73 -16.85 0.39
CA PHE A 49 20.54 -18.22 0.87
C PHE A 49 19.81 -19.17 -0.10
N LEU A 50 19.15 -18.65 -1.13
CA LEU A 50 18.31 -19.43 -2.05
C LEU A 50 18.70 -19.25 -3.54
N SER A 51 19.80 -18.57 -3.83
CA SER A 51 20.30 -18.35 -5.20
C SER A 51 20.77 -19.62 -5.92
N ASP A 52 21.09 -20.67 -5.16
CA ASP A 52 21.43 -22.00 -5.70
C ASP A 52 20.20 -22.80 -6.17
N GLY A 53 19.02 -22.18 -6.19
CA GLY A 53 17.76 -22.77 -6.65
C GLY A 53 17.10 -23.69 -5.63
N LYS A 54 17.67 -23.82 -4.42
CA LYS A 54 17.05 -24.60 -3.33
C LYS A 54 15.80 -23.92 -2.79
N SER A 55 14.93 -24.72 -2.18
CA SER A 55 13.78 -24.23 -1.42
C SER A 55 13.88 -24.62 0.05
N VAL A 56 13.44 -23.71 0.93
CA VAL A 56 13.34 -23.95 2.37
C VAL A 56 11.88 -24.27 2.71
N LYS A 57 11.63 -25.47 3.22
CA LYS A 57 10.29 -25.91 3.63
C LYS A 57 10.00 -25.38 5.03
N ILE A 58 9.01 -24.51 5.15
CA ILE A 58 8.55 -23.97 6.45
C ILE A 58 7.47 -24.88 7.04
N PHE A 59 6.50 -25.27 6.22
CA PHE A 59 5.41 -26.16 6.63
C PHE A 59 5.19 -27.26 5.60
N GLY A 60 5.85 -28.39 5.82
CA GLY A 60 5.75 -29.58 4.97
C GLY A 60 5.95 -29.26 3.48
N LYS A 61 4.98 -29.66 2.66
CA LYS A 61 4.97 -29.37 1.21
C LYS A 61 4.17 -28.11 0.85
N PHE A 62 3.45 -27.51 1.79
CA PHE A 62 2.48 -26.44 1.53
C PHE A 62 3.13 -25.05 1.52
N VAL A 63 4.05 -24.78 2.46
CA VAL A 63 4.73 -23.49 2.56
C VAL A 63 6.22 -23.69 2.33
N GLN A 64 6.71 -23.17 1.21
CA GLN A 64 8.10 -23.25 0.80
C GLN A 64 8.60 -21.87 0.39
N LEU A 65 9.76 -21.48 0.90
CA LEU A 65 10.48 -20.29 0.45
C LEU A 65 11.37 -20.70 -0.72
N ARG A 66 11.18 -20.02 -1.85
CA ARG A 66 11.99 -20.19 -3.05
C ARG A 66 12.26 -18.83 -3.66
N LEU A 67 13.48 -18.60 -4.10
CA LEU A 67 13.81 -17.40 -4.86
C LEU A 67 13.28 -17.51 -6.28
N VAL A 68 12.40 -16.59 -6.66
CA VAL A 68 11.84 -16.49 -8.01
C VAL A 68 11.93 -15.04 -8.47
N TYR A 69 12.66 -14.82 -9.57
CA TYR A 69 12.76 -13.51 -10.19
C TYR A 69 11.57 -13.28 -11.13
N ASN A 70 10.59 -12.51 -10.67
CA ASN A 70 9.47 -12.12 -11.50
C ASN A 70 9.83 -10.87 -12.33
N ARG A 71 10.12 -11.07 -13.63
CA ARG A 71 10.44 -9.97 -14.56
C ARG A 71 9.20 -9.20 -15.02
N GLY A 72 8.01 -9.78 -14.88
CA GLY A 72 6.73 -9.17 -15.23
C GLY A 72 6.06 -8.55 -14.01
N ILE A 73 4.72 -8.41 -14.07
CA ILE A 73 3.90 -7.91 -12.96
C ILE A 73 3.34 -9.10 -12.18
N SER A 74 2.03 -9.38 -12.23
CA SER A 74 1.47 -10.61 -11.65
C SER A 74 1.49 -11.71 -12.70
N PHE A 75 1.77 -12.95 -12.28
CA PHE A 75 1.77 -14.14 -13.16
C PHE A 75 2.65 -14.02 -14.42
N GLY A 76 3.71 -13.22 -14.38
CA GLY A 76 4.60 -13.01 -15.54
C GLY A 76 4.00 -12.13 -16.64
N MET A 77 2.84 -11.50 -16.44
CA MET A 77 2.29 -10.57 -17.43
C MET A 77 3.30 -9.47 -17.77
N PHE A 78 3.44 -9.20 -19.07
CA PHE A 78 4.40 -8.25 -19.62
C PHE A 78 5.87 -8.59 -19.29
N SER A 79 6.24 -9.86 -19.06
CA SER A 79 7.64 -10.30 -18.82
C SER A 79 8.61 -9.68 -19.82
N ASP A 80 8.25 -9.76 -21.10
CA ASP A 80 9.04 -9.29 -22.24
C ASP A 80 8.64 -7.88 -22.69
N GLY A 81 7.69 -7.25 -21.99
CA GLY A 81 7.25 -5.89 -22.25
C GLY A 81 8.29 -4.85 -21.82
N SER A 82 8.27 -3.69 -22.48
CA SER A 82 9.10 -2.54 -22.10
C SER A 82 8.76 -2.07 -20.68
N VAL A 83 9.71 -1.41 -20.01
CA VAL A 83 9.47 -0.79 -18.70
C VAL A 83 8.26 0.14 -18.73
N ALA A 84 8.08 0.88 -19.83
CA ALA A 84 6.93 1.75 -20.03
C ALA A 84 5.59 0.99 -20.02
N SER A 85 5.51 -0.17 -20.67
CA SER A 85 4.28 -1.00 -20.66
C SER A 85 3.91 -1.49 -19.26
N LYS A 86 4.92 -1.86 -18.46
CA LYS A 86 4.75 -2.30 -17.06
C LYS A 86 4.28 -1.15 -16.17
N VAL A 87 4.88 0.03 -16.32
CA VAL A 87 4.48 1.23 -15.59
C VAL A 87 3.06 1.67 -15.98
N ALA A 88 2.72 1.63 -17.27
CA ALA A 88 1.42 2.05 -17.77
C ALA A 88 0.27 1.27 -17.13
N ILE A 89 0.38 -0.05 -17.03
CA ILE A 89 -0.67 -0.87 -16.40
C ILE A 89 -0.74 -0.67 -14.89
N ILE A 90 0.39 -0.44 -14.20
CA ILE A 90 0.39 -0.07 -12.77
C ILE A 90 -0.35 1.25 -12.55
N VAL A 91 -0.07 2.25 -13.39
CA VAL A 91 -0.74 3.56 -13.32
C VAL A 91 -2.23 3.41 -13.63
N LEU A 92 -2.59 2.69 -14.69
CA LEU A 92 -3.98 2.50 -15.10
C LEU A 92 -4.80 1.78 -14.01
N THR A 93 -4.26 0.71 -13.44
CA THR A 93 -4.92 -0.03 -12.35
C THR A 93 -5.04 0.81 -11.08
N SER A 94 -4.02 1.61 -10.75
CA SER A 94 -4.07 2.53 -9.61
C SER A 94 -5.14 3.62 -9.82
N LEU A 95 -5.21 4.22 -11.00
CA LEU A 95 -6.24 5.21 -11.35
C LEU A 95 -7.65 4.61 -11.30
N MET A 96 -7.82 3.39 -11.80
CA MET A 96 -9.09 2.66 -11.71
C MET A 96 -9.52 2.44 -10.25
N MET A 97 -8.59 2.01 -9.38
CA MET A 97 -8.89 1.84 -7.96
C MET A 97 -9.27 3.14 -7.26
N LEU A 98 -8.58 4.25 -7.59
CA LEU A 98 -8.94 5.58 -7.09
C LEU A 98 -10.33 6.01 -7.58
N ALA A 99 -10.64 5.79 -8.86
CA ALA A 99 -11.94 6.09 -9.44
C ALA A 99 -13.06 5.29 -8.77
N LEU A 100 -12.85 3.99 -8.54
CA LEU A 100 -13.79 3.13 -7.82
C LEU A 100 -13.99 3.58 -6.37
N ALA A 101 -12.91 3.95 -5.67
CA ALA A 101 -13.00 4.48 -4.31
C ALA A 101 -13.78 5.80 -4.28
N ALA A 102 -13.54 6.71 -5.23
CA ALA A 102 -14.28 7.96 -5.35
C ALA A 102 -15.76 7.71 -5.64
N ALA A 103 -16.07 6.86 -6.63
CA ALA A 103 -17.43 6.48 -6.98
C ALA A 103 -18.17 5.86 -5.77
N TYR A 104 -17.52 4.96 -5.04
CA TYR A 104 -18.06 4.34 -3.82
C TYR A 104 -18.45 5.39 -2.78
N LEU A 105 -17.60 6.38 -2.53
CA LEU A 105 -17.87 7.45 -1.57
C LEU A 105 -18.96 8.43 -2.04
N LEU A 106 -19.08 8.63 -3.35
CA LEU A 106 -20.08 9.54 -3.94
C LEU A 106 -21.49 8.93 -3.98
N ILE A 107 -21.60 7.61 -4.17
CA ILE A 107 -22.89 6.90 -4.26
C ILE A 107 -23.65 6.89 -2.93
N ASP A 108 -22.96 6.77 -1.80
CA ASP A 108 -23.61 6.71 -0.48
C ASP A 108 -22.92 7.62 0.54
N LYS A 109 -23.36 8.88 0.59
CA LYS A 109 -22.85 9.91 1.53
C LYS A 109 -23.05 9.56 3.01
N ARG A 110 -23.84 8.52 3.35
CA ARG A 110 -24.02 8.08 4.75
C ARG A 110 -22.93 7.12 5.22
N ARG A 111 -22.13 6.55 4.31
CA ARG A 111 -21.01 5.66 4.68
C ARG A 111 -19.77 6.48 5.03
N LYS A 112 -19.50 6.60 6.33
CA LYS A 112 -18.27 7.24 6.83
C LYS A 112 -17.06 6.31 6.88
N THR A 113 -17.22 5.04 6.49
CA THR A 113 -16.16 4.02 6.59
C THR A 113 -16.08 3.20 5.31
N LEU A 114 -14.88 3.04 4.78
CA LEU A 114 -14.56 2.04 3.76
C LEU A 114 -14.39 0.70 4.48
N ARG A 115 -15.35 -0.21 4.29
CA ARG A 115 -15.19 -1.60 4.73
C ARG A 115 -14.44 -2.36 3.63
N LEU A 116 -13.14 -2.59 3.83
CA LEU A 116 -12.41 -3.56 3.00
C LEU A 116 -12.88 -4.96 3.39
N SER A 117 -13.30 -5.74 2.40
CA SER A 117 -13.55 -7.18 2.55
C SER A 117 -12.54 -7.91 1.67
N PHE A 118 -11.78 -8.82 2.26
CA PHE A 118 -10.87 -9.68 1.51
C PHE A 118 -11.66 -10.89 1.04
N ILE A 119 -11.88 -10.98 -0.28
CA ILE A 119 -12.48 -12.15 -0.90
C ILE A 119 -11.32 -13.01 -1.43
N PHE A 120 -11.17 -14.20 -0.85
CA PHE A 120 -10.25 -15.20 -1.37
C PHE A 120 -10.95 -15.92 -2.52
N VAL A 121 -10.58 -15.58 -3.75
CA VAL A 121 -10.90 -16.40 -4.92
C VAL A 121 -9.79 -17.46 -5.00
N VAL A 122 -10.19 -18.72 -4.87
CA VAL A 122 -9.31 -19.89 -5.07
C VAL A 122 -9.21 -20.17 -6.57
#